data_AF-A0A6G6IUW0-F1
#
_entry.id   AF-A0A6G6IUW0-F1
#
_cell.length_a   1.000
_cell.length_b   1.000
_cell.length_c   1.000
_cell.angle_alpha   90.00
_cell.angle_beta   90.00
_cell.angle_gamma   90.00
#
_symmetry.space_group_name_H-M   'P 1'
#
loop_
_entity.id
_entity.type
_entity.pdbx_description
1 polymer ?
#
loop_
_entity_poly.entity_id
_entity_poly.type
_entity_poly.pdbx_seq_one_letter_code
_entity_poly.pdbx_strand_id
1 'polypeptide(L)'
;MAGVKGKSGGPRKNAGGARPGAGRKPKNSAAESAKENSVGVRDELEPQAHGGALKRSRSEPVPASDMDMLQYLQDVALGVIESTPLQVRAAIAAVQYTHAKKGDSGKKDEQAEAAKAAGRKFGSTPPPLRAVK
;
A
#
# COMPACT_ATOMS: atom_id res chain seq x y z
N MET A 1 -38.39 -4.66 -37.95
CA MET A 1 -37.22 -4.26 -37.14
C MET A 1 -37.70 -3.61 -35.84
N ALA A 2 -36.88 -3.71 -34.78
CA ALA A 2 -37.08 -3.27 -33.39
C ALA A 2 -37.82 -4.27 -32.45
N GLY A 3 -37.02 -4.99 -31.64
CA GLY A 3 -37.50 -5.86 -30.57
C GLY A 3 -38.13 -5.04 -29.44
N VAL A 4 -39.39 -5.35 -29.12
CA VAL A 4 -40.14 -4.71 -28.03
C VAL A 4 -39.55 -5.17 -26.69
N LYS A 5 -38.77 -4.29 -26.07
CA LYS A 5 -38.25 -4.44 -24.70
C LYS A 5 -39.44 -4.59 -23.75
N GLY A 6 -39.62 -5.78 -23.15
CA GLY A 6 -40.69 -6.05 -22.19
C GLY A 6 -41.46 -7.36 -22.39
N LYS A 7 -41.27 -8.10 -23.48
CA LYS A 7 -41.84 -9.46 -23.65
C LYS A 7 -40.97 -10.55 -23.04
N SER A 8 -40.59 -10.44 -21.77
CA SER A 8 -40.17 -11.62 -21.00
C SER A 8 -41.41 -12.14 -20.29
N GLY A 9 -41.81 -13.37 -20.60
CA GLY A 9 -42.99 -14.03 -20.04
C GLY A 9 -43.07 -13.80 -18.54
N GLY A 10 -44.21 -13.25 -18.11
CA GLY A 10 -44.45 -12.86 -16.72
C GLY A 10 -44.29 -14.03 -15.75
N PRO A 11 -44.30 -13.75 -14.44
CA PRO A 11 -44.12 -14.76 -13.40
C PRO A 11 -45.09 -15.93 -13.64
N ARG A 12 -44.56 -17.16 -13.67
CA ARG A 12 -45.39 -18.38 -13.79
C ARG A 12 -46.37 -18.43 -12.61
N LYS A 13 -47.54 -19.06 -12.77
CA LYS A 13 -48.62 -19.11 -11.76
C LYS A 13 -48.20 -19.64 -10.35
N ASN A 14 -47.01 -20.23 -10.21
CA ASN A 14 -46.42 -20.68 -8.95
C ASN A 14 -44.97 -20.20 -8.72
N ALA A 15 -44.51 -19.19 -9.47
CA ALA A 15 -43.23 -18.56 -9.17
C ALA A 15 -43.42 -17.74 -7.90
N GLY A 16 -42.88 -18.23 -6.78
CA GLY A 16 -42.92 -17.55 -5.49
C GLY A 16 -42.53 -16.09 -5.69
N GLY A 17 -43.51 -15.19 -5.52
CA GLY A 17 -43.31 -13.76 -5.70
C GLY A 17 -42.23 -13.24 -4.75
N ALA A 18 -41.77 -12.01 -4.98
CA ALA A 18 -40.86 -11.34 -4.07
C ALA A 18 -41.43 -11.42 -2.64
N ARG A 19 -40.76 -12.18 -1.77
CA ARG A 19 -41.16 -12.30 -0.36
C ARG A 19 -41.14 -10.89 0.25
N PRO A 20 -42.06 -10.53 1.16
CA PRO A 20 -41.95 -9.27 1.89
C PRO A 20 -40.55 -9.15 2.51
N GLY A 21 -39.78 -8.13 2.09
CA GLY A 21 -38.39 -7.93 2.50
C GLY A 21 -37.30 -8.56 1.61
N ALA A 22 -37.65 -9.34 0.57
CA ALA A 22 -36.71 -9.84 -0.44
C ALA A 22 -36.52 -8.80 -1.56
N GLY A 23 -35.56 -7.91 -1.34
CA GLY A 23 -35.14 -6.89 -2.29
C GLY A 23 -34.23 -5.89 -1.57
N ARG A 24 -33.23 -5.34 -2.26
CA ARG A 24 -32.49 -4.20 -1.72
C ARG A 24 -33.48 -3.04 -1.54
N LYS A 25 -33.53 -2.44 -0.34
CA LYS A 25 -34.28 -1.20 -0.11
C LYS A 25 -33.90 -0.19 -1.21
N PRO A 26 -34.86 0.52 -1.82
CA PRO A 26 -34.54 1.55 -2.79
C PRO A 26 -33.61 2.55 -2.12
N LYS A 27 -32.45 2.78 -2.74
CA LYS A 27 -31.51 3.80 -2.31
C LYS A 27 -32.24 5.13 -2.51
N ASN A 28 -32.52 5.86 -1.43
CA ASN A 28 -33.01 7.23 -1.52
C ASN A 28 -32.08 7.97 -2.48
N SER A 29 -32.66 8.49 -3.56
CA SER A 29 -31.95 9.23 -4.59
C SER A 29 -31.24 10.43 -3.97
N ALA A 30 -30.01 10.66 -4.43
CA ALA A 30 -29.16 11.83 -4.15
C ALA A 30 -28.60 11.94 -2.72
N ALA A 31 -27.71 11.01 -2.36
CA ALA A 31 -26.46 11.41 -1.73
C ALA A 31 -25.36 11.15 -2.77
N GLU A 32 -25.00 12.21 -3.48
CA GLU A 32 -23.85 12.31 -4.37
C GLU A 32 -22.57 12.17 -3.54
N SER A 33 -22.25 10.96 -3.07
CA SER A 33 -20.93 10.66 -2.51
C SER A 33 -19.97 10.27 -3.62
N ALA A 34 -19.75 11.22 -4.53
CA ALA A 34 -18.61 11.22 -5.43
C ALA A 34 -18.09 12.66 -5.47
N LYS A 35 -16.85 12.83 -5.00
CA LYS A 35 -16.04 14.07 -4.94
C LYS A 35 -16.09 14.82 -3.60
N GLU A 36 -15.46 14.23 -2.59
CA GLU A 36 -14.80 15.04 -1.57
C GLU A 36 -13.55 14.31 -1.13
N ASN A 37 -12.42 14.61 -1.79
CA ASN A 37 -11.07 14.52 -1.26
C ASN A 37 -10.08 15.00 -2.32
N SER A 38 -10.09 16.32 -2.54
CA SER A 38 -8.86 17.08 -2.74
C SER A 38 -9.22 18.51 -2.36
N VAL A 39 -8.98 18.86 -1.10
CA VAL A 39 -8.97 20.26 -0.66
C VAL A 39 -7.73 20.89 -1.31
N GLY A 40 -7.86 21.27 -2.58
CA GLY A 40 -7.00 22.28 -3.17
C GLY A 40 -7.39 23.59 -2.52
N VAL A 41 -6.42 24.26 -1.90
CA VAL A 41 -6.57 25.63 -1.44
C VAL A 41 -7.14 26.44 -2.61
N ARG A 42 -8.37 26.94 -2.45
CA ARG A 42 -9.00 27.81 -3.44
C ARG A 42 -8.55 29.22 -3.12
N ASP A 43 -7.36 29.58 -3.60
CA ASP A 43 -7.04 30.98 -3.76
C ASP A 43 -7.96 31.53 -4.85
N GLU A 44 -8.83 32.48 -4.50
CA GLU A 44 -9.67 33.18 -5.46
C GLU A 44 -8.78 34.04 -6.36
N LEU A 45 -8.29 33.45 -7.45
CA LEU A 45 -7.55 34.13 -8.50
C LEU A 45 -8.54 34.77 -9.48
N GLU A 46 -8.27 36.03 -9.84
CA GLU A 46 -9.11 36.83 -10.73
C GLU A 46 -9.47 36.10 -12.05
N PRO A 47 -10.69 36.27 -12.57
CA PRO A 47 -11.12 35.65 -13.81
C PRO A 47 -10.31 36.21 -14.99
N GLN A 48 -9.44 35.37 -15.56
CA GLN A 48 -8.64 35.74 -16.73
C GLN A 48 -9.54 35.94 -17.96
N ALA A 49 -9.37 37.08 -18.64
CA ALA A 49 -10.24 37.55 -19.72
C ALA A 49 -10.31 36.63 -20.96
N HIS A 50 -9.43 35.65 -21.08
CA HIS A 50 -9.36 34.73 -22.22
C HIS A 50 -9.27 33.30 -21.68
N GLY A 51 -10.40 32.59 -21.71
CA GLY A 51 -10.53 31.23 -21.19
C GLY A 51 -9.49 30.28 -21.75
N GLY A 52 -8.47 29.99 -20.95
CA GLY A 52 -7.45 28.97 -21.20
C GLY A 52 -7.55 27.91 -20.12
N ALA A 53 -7.77 26.66 -20.52
CA ALA A 53 -7.77 25.51 -19.64
C ALA A 53 -6.52 25.54 -18.73
N LEU A 54 -6.75 25.58 -17.42
CA LEU A 54 -5.71 25.58 -16.39
C LEU A 54 -4.72 24.45 -16.69
N LYS A 55 -3.53 24.80 -17.17
CA LYS A 55 -2.48 23.83 -17.47
C LYS A 55 -2.06 23.18 -16.16
N ARG A 56 -2.63 21.99 -15.89
CA ARG A 56 -2.19 21.13 -14.79
C ARG A 56 -0.79 20.63 -15.14
N SER A 57 0.24 21.37 -14.74
CA SER A 57 1.59 20.83 -14.70
C SER A 57 1.58 19.66 -13.73
N ARG A 58 1.68 18.42 -14.24
CA ARG A 58 1.97 17.28 -13.37
C ARG A 58 3.41 17.50 -12.89
N SER A 59 3.61 17.52 -11.58
CA SER A 59 4.96 17.46 -11.03
C SER A 59 5.61 16.16 -11.51
N GLU A 60 6.82 16.27 -12.04
CA GLU A 60 7.61 15.10 -12.38
C GLU A 60 8.04 14.41 -11.08
N PRO A 61 7.94 13.06 -11.01
CA PRO A 61 8.34 12.33 -9.82
C PRO A 61 9.85 12.48 -9.64
N VAL A 62 10.26 13.06 -8.52
CA VAL A 62 11.67 13.15 -8.14
C VAL A 62 12.17 11.74 -7.82
N PRO A 63 13.26 11.26 -8.44
CA PRO A 63 13.85 9.98 -8.09
C PRO A 63 14.35 10.04 -6.65
N ALA A 64 13.80 9.18 -5.79
CA ALA A 64 14.26 9.06 -4.41
C ALA A 64 15.58 8.29 -4.37
N SER A 65 16.50 8.75 -3.52
CA SER A 65 17.73 8.04 -3.17
C SER A 65 17.44 6.65 -2.59
N ASP A 66 18.40 5.72 -2.70
CA ASP A 66 18.34 4.33 -2.19
C ASP A 66 18.27 4.27 -0.65
N MET A 67 17.18 4.75 -0.06
CA MET A 67 16.94 4.76 1.39
C MET A 67 16.08 3.58 1.80
N ASP A 68 16.41 2.97 2.94
CA ASP A 68 15.55 1.97 3.56
C ASP A 68 14.21 2.62 3.98
N MET A 69 13.11 1.89 3.80
CA MET A 69 11.77 2.37 4.10
C MET A 69 11.57 2.66 5.59
N LEU A 70 12.32 1.99 6.46
CA LEU A 70 12.30 2.25 7.90
C LEU A 70 13.03 3.56 8.24
N GLN A 71 14.16 3.84 7.56
CA GLN A 71 14.87 5.11 7.69
C GLN A 71 14.00 6.28 7.23
N TYR A 72 13.33 6.12 6.09
CA TYR A 72 12.39 7.12 5.58
C TYR A 72 11.29 7.47 6.61
N LEU A 73 10.67 6.47 7.26
CA LEU A 73 9.64 6.72 8.27
C LEU A 73 10.17 7.43 9.53
N GLN A 74 11.42 7.16 9.92
CA GLN A 74 12.07 7.87 11.02
C GLN A 74 12.30 9.34 10.68
N ASP A 75 12.78 9.62 9.47
CA ASP A 75 13.04 10.99 9.02
C ASP A 75 11.74 11.80 8.87
N VAL A 76 10.64 11.15 8.46
CA VAL A 76 9.30 11.76 8.49
C VAL A 76 8.86 12.06 9.93
N ALA A 77 9.08 11.14 10.88
CA ALA A 77 8.69 11.33 12.27
C ALA A 77 9.49 12.45 12.98
N LEU A 78 10.76 12.64 12.60
CA LEU A 78 11.61 13.73 13.07
C LEU A 78 11.33 15.06 12.33
N GLY A 79 10.50 15.06 11.29
CA GLY A 79 10.18 16.24 10.49
C GLY A 79 11.29 16.67 9.52
N VAL A 80 12.25 15.79 9.22
CA VAL A 80 13.33 16.04 8.25
C VAL A 80 12.78 15.97 6.82
N ILE A 81 11.77 15.11 6.58
CA ILE A 81 11.15 14.92 5.27
C ILE A 81 9.65 15.21 5.37
N GLU A 82 9.18 16.16 4.55
CA GLU A 82 7.75 16.32 4.32
C GLU A 82 7.24 15.23 3.37
N SER A 83 6.24 14.48 3.82
CA SER A 83 5.70 13.35 3.07
C SER A 83 4.18 13.42 2.94
N THR A 84 3.68 12.83 1.86
CA THR A 84 2.24 12.67 1.66
C THR A 84 1.71 11.50 2.49
N PRO A 85 0.43 11.54 2.94
CA PRO A 85 -0.17 10.42 3.68
C PRO A 85 -0.15 9.09 2.91
N LEU A 86 -0.16 9.14 1.58
CA LEU A 86 -0.10 7.95 0.72
C LEU A 86 1.29 7.31 0.75
N GLN A 87 2.35 8.13 0.71
CA GLN A 87 3.73 7.65 0.80
C GLN A 87 4.01 6.99 2.16
N VAL A 88 3.52 7.58 3.26
CA VAL A 88 3.66 6.99 4.61
C VAL A 88 2.97 5.61 4.68
N ARG A 89 1.76 5.49 4.12
CA ARG A 89 1.04 4.20 4.07
C ARG A 89 1.77 3.16 3.23
N ALA A 90 2.31 3.56 2.07
CA ALA A 90 3.09 2.67 1.21
C ALA A 90 4.36 2.19 1.92
N ALA A 91 5.09 3.09 2.59
CA ALA A 91 6.29 2.76 3.36
C ALA A 91 5.98 1.78 4.50
N ILE A 92 4.92 2.00 5.28
CA ILE A 92 4.50 1.07 6.36
C ILE A 92 4.24 -0.34 5.82
N ALA A 93 3.61 -0.46 4.65
CA ALA A 93 3.37 -1.76 4.02
C ALA A 93 4.68 -2.40 3.55
N ALA A 94 5.58 -1.62 2.96
CA ALA A 94 6.87 -2.10 2.46
C ALA A 94 7.81 -2.57 3.59
N VAL A 95 7.84 -1.86 4.72
CA VAL A 95 8.68 -2.19 5.90
C VAL A 95 8.46 -3.62 6.40
N GLN A 96 7.26 -4.18 6.21
CA GLN A 96 6.97 -5.56 6.62
C GLN A 96 7.73 -6.62 5.82
N TYR A 97 8.34 -6.23 4.70
CA TYR A 97 9.06 -7.10 3.78
C TYR A 97 10.55 -6.75 3.66
N THR A 98 10.98 -5.59 4.18
CA THR A 98 12.40 -5.18 4.17
C THR A 98 13.21 -5.90 5.24
N HIS A 99 12.58 -6.32 6.34
CA HIS A 99 13.21 -7.16 7.36
C HIS A 99 12.46 -8.49 7.49
N ALA A 100 13.21 -9.59 7.55
CA ALA A 100 12.67 -10.91 7.83
C ALA A 100 11.89 -10.86 9.16
N LYS A 101 10.64 -11.30 9.14
CA LYS A 101 9.85 -11.42 10.38
C LYS A 101 10.57 -12.40 11.31
N LYS A 102 10.53 -12.15 12.61
CA LYS A 102 11.16 -12.98 13.66
C LYS A 102 10.65 -14.45 13.72
N GLY A 103 9.80 -14.86 12.79
CA GLY A 103 9.39 -16.26 12.58
C GLY A 103 9.60 -16.79 11.16
N ASP A 104 10.03 -15.94 10.21
CA ASP A 104 10.42 -16.34 8.85
C ASP A 104 11.89 -16.79 8.80
N SER A 105 12.75 -16.27 9.69
CA SER A 105 14.04 -16.90 9.98
C SER A 105 13.74 -18.23 10.67
N GLY A 106 13.74 -19.32 9.88
CA GLY A 106 13.44 -20.64 10.40
C GLY A 106 14.31 -20.92 11.63
N LYS A 107 13.72 -21.47 12.69
CA LYS A 107 14.45 -21.89 13.92
C LYS A 107 15.71 -22.69 13.60
N LYS A 108 15.72 -23.41 12.47
CA LYS A 108 16.87 -24.17 11.96
C LYS A 108 18.02 -23.27 11.49
N ASP A 109 17.73 -22.16 10.80
CA ASP A 109 18.75 -21.23 10.32
C ASP A 109 19.34 -20.41 11.49
N GLU A 110 18.51 -20.01 12.46
CA GLU A 110 18.99 -19.38 13.70
C GLU A 110 19.86 -20.32 14.53
N GLN A 111 19.46 -21.60 14.66
CA GLN A 111 20.29 -22.62 15.32
C GLN A 111 21.58 -22.89 14.55
N ALA A 112 21.55 -22.89 13.22
CA ALA A 112 22.74 -23.09 12.40
C ALA A 112 23.72 -21.91 12.54
N GLU A 113 23.25 -20.67 12.53
CA GLU A 113 24.09 -19.48 12.76
C GLU A 113 24.61 -19.42 14.20
N ALA A 114 23.79 -19.74 15.19
CA ALA A 114 24.23 -19.85 16.58
C ALA A 114 25.30 -20.94 16.76
N ALA A 115 25.15 -22.09 16.10
CA ALA A 115 26.14 -23.17 16.10
C ALA A 115 27.45 -22.76 15.41
N LYS A 116 27.38 -22.05 14.27
CA LYS A 116 28.57 -21.49 13.59
C LYS A 116 29.29 -20.47 14.47
N ALA A 117 28.55 -19.58 15.12
CA ALA A 117 29.11 -18.59 16.04
C ALA A 117 29.76 -19.24 17.28
N ALA A 118 29.17 -20.30 17.82
CA ALA A 118 29.75 -21.07 18.92
C ALA A 118 31.01 -21.85 18.47
N GLY A 119 30.98 -22.46 17.27
CA GLY A 119 32.13 -23.19 16.72
C GLY A 119 33.36 -22.31 16.51
N ARG A 120 33.17 -21.02 16.19
CA ARG A 120 34.28 -20.05 16.10
C ARG A 120 35.03 -19.85 17.41
N LYS A 121 34.35 -19.97 18.57
CA LYS A 121 34.99 -19.85 19.89
C LYS A 121 35.91 -21.02 20.21
N PHE A 122 35.70 -22.17 19.56
CA PHE A 122 36.50 -23.39 19.71
C PHE A 122 37.28 -23.72 18.44
N GLY A 123 37.56 -22.71 17.59
CA GLY A 123 38.36 -22.89 16.39
C GLY A 123 39.72 -23.51 16.72
N SER A 124 40.12 -24.48 15.90
CA SER A 124 41.40 -25.19 15.99
C SER A 124 42.56 -24.21 16.17
N THR A 125 43.30 -24.36 17.27
CA THR A 125 44.52 -23.59 17.52
C THR A 125 45.57 -24.05 16.50
N PRO A 126 46.26 -23.14 15.78
CA PRO A 126 47.26 -23.52 14.81
C PRO A 126 48.36 -24.38 15.47
N PRO A 127 48.88 -25.40 14.77
CA PRO A 127 49.86 -26.32 15.33
C PRO A 127 51.12 -25.56 15.78
N PRO A 128 51.74 -25.96 16.92
CA PRO A 128 52.91 -25.27 17.42
C PRO A 128 54.04 -25.32 16.39
N LEU A 129 54.73 -24.19 16.23
CA LEU A 129 55.89 -24.08 15.33
C LEU A 129 56.94 -25.10 15.77
N ARG A 130 57.41 -25.93 14.83
CA ARG A 130 58.48 -26.88 15.10
C ARG A 130 59.74 -26.08 15.45
N ALA A 131 60.24 -26.27 16.67
CA ALA A 131 61.53 -25.74 17.07
C ALA A 131 62.60 -26.39 16.19
N VAL A 132 63.20 -25.57 15.31
CA VAL A 132 64.34 -25.97 14.50
C VAL A 132 65.58 -25.90 15.40
N LYS A 133 66.42 -26.93 15.35
CA LYS A 133 67.69 -27.00 16.08
C LYS A 133 68.78 -26.25 15.32
#